data_AF-A0A0M5M9L1-F1
#
_entry.id   AF-A0A0M5M9L1-F1
#
_cell.length_a   1.000
_cell.length_b   1.000
_cell.length_c   1.000
_cell.angle_alpha   90.00
_cell.angle_beta   90.00
_cell.angle_gamma   90.00
#
_symmetry.space_group_name_H-M   'P 1'
#
loop_
_entity.id
_entity.type
_entity.pdbx_description
1 polymer ?
#
loop_
_entity_poly.entity_id
_entity_poly.type
_entity_poly.pdbx_seq_one_letter_code
_entity_poly.pdbx_strand_id
1 'polypeptide(L)'
;MDLNSEIILSEIDGEKKKNIEIIEKLKELNIRKQNSEKLIEIFRSKEKVSCASLANYLDISERTANRLLLKLEENNLAVSDLVKINRGRPKIFFRFF
;
A
#
# COMPACT_ATOMS: atom_id res chain seq x y z
N MET A 1 -26.61 -20.88 14.38
CA MET A 1 -25.37 -20.12 14.17
C MET A 1 -25.75 -18.65 14.15
N ASP A 2 -25.00 -17.82 14.85
CA ASP A 2 -25.31 -16.40 15.03
C ASP A 2 -24.94 -15.65 13.74
N LEU A 3 -25.86 -14.91 13.13
CA LEU A 3 -25.63 -14.19 11.86
C LEU A 3 -24.37 -13.32 11.94
N ASN A 4 -24.08 -12.77 13.13
CA ASN A 4 -22.88 -11.98 13.40
C ASN A 4 -21.58 -12.79 13.24
N SER A 5 -21.57 -14.06 13.67
CA SER A 5 -20.40 -14.92 13.54
C SER A 5 -20.11 -15.29 12.08
N GLU A 6 -21.14 -15.44 11.25
CA GLU A 6 -20.99 -15.75 9.83
C GLU A 6 -20.49 -14.53 9.02
N ILE A 7 -20.98 -13.33 9.35
CA ILE A 7 -20.49 -12.07 8.79
C ILE A 7 -18.99 -11.90 9.11
N ILE A 8 -18.59 -12.03 10.37
CA ILE A 8 -17.19 -11.87 10.79
C ILE A 8 -16.28 -12.88 10.07
N LEU A 9 -16.69 -14.14 9.96
CA LEU A 9 -15.92 -15.17 9.24
C LEU A 9 -15.77 -14.84 7.74
N SER A 10 -16.84 -14.34 7.12
CA SER A 10 -16.82 -13.93 5.70
C SER A 10 -15.91 -12.72 5.46
N GLU A 11 -15.86 -11.77 6.39
CA GLU A 11 -14.96 -10.61 6.33
C GLU A 11 -13.49 -11.03 6.45
N ILE A 12 -13.19 -11.94 7.39
CA ILE A 12 -11.84 -12.50 7.57
C ILE A 12 -11.37 -13.23 6.31
N ASP A 13 -12.25 -14.01 5.67
CA ASP A 13 -11.94 -14.72 4.42
C ASP A 13 -11.71 -13.75 3.26
N GLY A 14 -12.53 -12.71 3.14
CA GLY A 14 -12.37 -11.65 2.15
C GLY A 14 -11.04 -10.89 2.29
N GLU A 15 -10.63 -10.55 3.51
CA GLU A 15 -9.37 -9.85 3.77
C GLU A 15 -8.15 -10.74 3.50
N LYS A 16 -8.23 -12.03 3.84
CA LYS A 16 -7.19 -13.02 3.46
C LYS A 16 -7.04 -13.12 1.94
N LYS A 17 -8.15 -13.20 1.20
CA LYS A 17 -8.13 -13.32 -0.25
C LYS A 17 -7.49 -12.09 -0.92
N LYS A 18 -7.83 -10.88 -0.46
CA LYS A 18 -7.18 -9.64 -0.93
C LYS A 18 -5.69 -9.63 -0.66
N ASN A 19 -5.27 -10.04 0.54
CA ASN A 19 -3.85 -10.09 0.89
C ASN A 19 -3.06 -11.04 -0.03
N ILE A 20 -3.62 -12.19 -0.40
CA ILE A 20 -3.00 -13.13 -1.34
C ILE A 20 -2.86 -12.48 -2.73
N GLU A 21 -3.91 -11.82 -3.23
CA GLU A 21 -3.88 -11.13 -4.53
C GLU A 21 -2.82 -10.02 -4.57
N ILE A 22 -2.69 -9.25 -3.49
CA ILE A 22 -1.65 -8.21 -3.37
C ILE A 22 -0.25 -8.86 -3.42
N ILE A 23 -0.04 -9.96 -2.70
CA ILE A 23 1.25 -10.68 -2.71
C ILE A 23 1.60 -11.18 -4.10
N GLU A 24 0.64 -11.72 -4.84
CA GLU A 24 0.84 -12.20 -6.22
C GLU A 24 1.21 -11.05 -7.15
N LYS A 25 0.48 -9.92 -7.11
CA LYS A 25 0.82 -8.73 -7.90
C LYS A 25 2.21 -8.19 -7.54
N LEU A 26 2.59 -8.14 -6.26
CA LEU A 26 3.93 -7.69 -5.86
C LEU A 26 5.05 -8.59 -6.42
N LYS A 27 4.80 -9.90 -6.55
CA LYS A 27 5.73 -10.85 -7.19
C LYS A 27 5.83 -10.59 -8.70
N GLU A 28 4.70 -10.41 -9.39
CA GLU A 28 4.66 -10.09 -10.82
C GLU A 28 5.41 -8.78 -11.13
N LEU A 29 5.32 -7.80 -10.22
CA LEU A 29 6.02 -6.53 -10.34
C LEU A 29 7.54 -6.62 -10.04
N ASN A 30 8.06 -7.81 -9.76
CA ASN A 30 9.47 -8.08 -9.44
C ASN A 30 10.01 -7.17 -8.32
N ILE A 31 9.18 -6.93 -7.30
CA ILE A 31 9.57 -6.20 -6.10
C ILE A 31 10.34 -7.15 -5.19
N ARG A 32 11.50 -6.70 -4.68
CA ARG A 32 12.36 -7.52 -3.79
C ARG A 32 11.57 -8.00 -2.58
N LYS A 33 11.79 -9.26 -2.18
CA LYS A 33 11.09 -9.92 -1.06
C LYS A 33 11.01 -9.06 0.21
N GLN A 34 12.14 -8.48 0.63
CA GLN A 34 12.22 -7.61 1.81
C GLN A 34 11.33 -6.36 1.72
N ASN A 35 11.13 -5.81 0.52
CA ASN A 35 10.26 -4.66 0.30
C ASN A 35 8.81 -5.13 0.26
N SER A 36 8.53 -6.33 -0.28
CA SER A 36 7.18 -6.89 -0.32
C SER A 36 6.61 -7.13 1.08
N GLU A 37 7.40 -7.67 2.01
CA GLU A 37 6.97 -7.87 3.41
C GLU A 37 6.62 -6.55 4.09
N LYS A 38 7.52 -5.57 3.99
CA LYS A 38 7.31 -4.21 4.51
C LYS A 38 6.12 -3.50 3.85
N LEU A 39 5.92 -3.70 2.55
CA LEU A 39 4.76 -3.14 1.85
C LEU A 39 3.47 -3.74 2.38
N ILE A 40 3.40 -5.07 2.59
CA ILE A 40 2.21 -5.74 3.14
C ILE A 40 1.81 -5.15 4.51
N GLU A 41 2.78 -4.80 5.34
CA GLU A 41 2.50 -4.12 6.61
C GLU A 41 1.85 -2.74 6.39
N ILE A 42 2.35 -1.96 5.42
CA ILE A 42 1.73 -0.68 5.03
C ILE A 42 0.32 -0.90 4.47
N PHE A 43 0.11 -1.90 3.61
CA PHE A 43 -1.23 -2.26 3.10
C PHE A 43 -2.22 -2.52 4.24
N ARG A 44 -1.80 -3.27 5.27
CA ARG A 44 -2.65 -3.57 6.44
C ARG A 44 -2.94 -2.33 7.30
N SER A 45 -1.99 -1.41 7.41
CA SER A 45 -2.15 -0.19 8.22
C SER A 45 -3.20 0.78 7.67
N LYS A 46 -3.49 0.71 6.35
CA LYS A 46 -4.34 1.66 5.61
C LYS A 46 -3.88 3.12 5.73
N GLU A 47 -2.65 3.35 6.21
CA GLU A 47 -2.08 4.69 6.37
C GLU A 47 -1.74 5.33 5.03
N LYS A 48 -1.79 6.66 5.01
CA LYS A 48 -1.29 7.44 3.88
C LYS A 48 0.22 7.61 4.04
N VAL A 49 0.97 7.30 2.99
CA VAL A 49 2.43 7.49 2.96
C VAL A 49 2.86 8.45 1.88
N SER A 50 3.88 9.24 2.18
CA SER A 50 4.60 10.08 1.23
C SER A 50 5.80 9.33 0.66
N CYS A 51 6.40 9.85 -0.42
CA CYS A 51 7.69 9.35 -0.93
C CYS A 51 8.77 9.32 0.15
N ALA A 52 8.90 10.39 0.92
CA ALA A 52 9.91 10.51 1.98
C ALA A 52 9.70 9.46 3.09
N SER A 53 8.46 9.26 3.54
CA SER A 53 8.17 8.26 4.58
C SER A 53 8.42 6.83 4.09
N LEU A 54 8.05 6.52 2.84
CA LEU A 54 8.31 5.20 2.28
C LEU A 54 9.81 4.95 2.05
N ALA A 55 10.53 5.97 1.58
CA ALA A 55 11.98 5.92 1.39
C ALA A 55 12.70 5.57 2.70
N ASN A 56 12.35 6.27 3.79
CA ASN A 56 12.89 6.01 5.12
C ASN A 56 12.50 4.61 5.62
N TYR A 57 11.27 4.16 5.42
CA TYR A 57 10.81 2.85 5.89
C TYR A 57 11.50 1.68 5.19
N LEU A 58 11.68 1.80 3.88
CA LEU A 58 12.29 0.77 3.05
C LEU A 58 13.82 0.86 2.99
N ASP A 59 14.43 1.90 3.58
CA ASP A 59 15.85 2.22 3.48
C ASP A 59 16.31 2.31 2.00
N ILE A 60 15.59 3.13 1.23
CA ILE A 60 15.85 3.38 -0.20
C ILE A 60 15.83 4.88 -0.50
N SER A 61 16.34 5.27 -1.67
CA SER A 61 16.23 6.67 -2.10
C SER A 61 14.76 7.09 -2.35
N GLU A 62 14.45 8.37 -2.12
CA GLU A 62 13.14 8.95 -2.47
C GLU A 62 12.78 8.75 -3.95
N ARG A 63 13.78 8.78 -4.86
CA ARG A 63 13.57 8.49 -6.28
C ARG A 63 13.08 7.06 -6.50
N THR A 64 13.67 6.09 -5.82
CA THR A 64 13.27 4.67 -5.90
C THR A 64 11.89 4.48 -5.26
N ALA A 65 11.62 5.11 -4.12
CA ALA A 65 10.31 5.09 -3.47
C ALA A 65 9.22 5.69 -4.38
N ASN A 66 9.49 6.83 -5.03
CA ASN A 66 8.56 7.45 -5.97
C ASN A 66 8.25 6.54 -7.15
N ARG A 67 9.27 5.93 -7.77
CA ARG A 67 9.06 4.98 -8.87
C ARG A 67 8.24 3.76 -8.42
N LEU A 68 8.46 3.28 -7.20
CA LEU A 68 7.69 2.18 -6.63
C LEU A 68 6.22 2.58 -6.43
N LEU A 69 5.96 3.75 -5.83
CA LEU A 69 4.60 4.25 -5.60
C LEU A 69 3.82 4.44 -6.90
N LEU A 70 4.45 5.03 -7.92
CA LEU A 70 3.85 5.16 -9.25
C LEU A 70 3.54 3.80 -9.86
N LYS A 71 4.48 2.84 -9.78
CA LYS A 71 4.26 1.48 -10.27
C LYS A 71 3.10 0.78 -9.56
N LEU A 72 2.94 1.01 -8.25
CA LEU A 72 1.82 0.46 -7.47
C LEU A 72 0.49 1.11 -7.89
N GLU A 73 0.47 2.42 -8.10
CA GLU A 73 -0.70 3.14 -8.59
C GLU A 73 -1.13 2.69 -10.00
N GLU A 74 -0.17 2.57 -10.93
CA GLU A 74 -0.40 2.04 -12.29
C GLU A 74 -0.99 0.62 -12.30
N ASN A 75 -0.75 -0.15 -11.23
CA ASN A 75 -1.25 -1.52 -11.06
C ASN A 75 -2.45 -1.63 -10.12
N ASN A 76 -3.11 -0.50 -9.83
CA ASN A 76 -4.30 -0.41 -8.95
C ASN A 76 -4.06 -0.96 -7.54
N LEU A 77 -2.84 -0.86 -7.04
CA LEU A 77 -2.45 -1.24 -5.67
C LEU A 77 -2.36 -0.03 -4.73
N ALA A 78 -2.32 1.18 -5.29
CA ALA A 78 -2.36 2.42 -4.53
C ALA A 78 -3.14 3.50 -5.28
N VAL A 79 -3.54 4.54 -4.56
CA VAL A 79 -4.12 5.77 -5.12
C VAL A 79 -3.43 6.98 -4.51
N SER A 80 -3.11 7.97 -5.34
CA SER A 80 -2.53 9.23 -4.89
C SER A 80 -3.60 10.28 -4.59
N ASP A 81 -3.36 11.05 -3.53
CA ASP A 81 -4.11 12.25 -3.16
C ASP A 81 -3.17 13.46 -3.16
N LEU A 82 -3.52 14.52 -3.88
CA LEU A 82 -2.81 15.79 -3.82
C LEU A 82 -3.37 16.66 -2.69
N VAL A 83 -2.58 16.88 -1.65
CA VAL A 83 -2.96 17.67 -0.47
C VAL A 83 -2.37 19.07 -0.59
N LYS A 84 -3.26 20.07 -0.67
CA LYS A 84 -2.88 21.49 -0.65
C LYS A 84 -2.43 21.87 0.76
N ILE A 85 -1.29 22.56 0.85
CA ILE A 85 -0.72 23.03 2.11
C ILE A 85 -0.70 24.56 2.13
N ASN A 86 -0.69 25.16 3.33
CA ASN A 86 -0.78 26.61 3.51
C ASN A 86 0.40 27.39 2.90
N ARG A 87 1.58 26.77 2.76
CA ARG A 87 2.76 27.35 2.10
C ARG A 87 3.56 26.28 1.37
N GLY A 88 4.03 26.61 0.17
CA GLY A 88 4.86 25.71 -0.65
C GLY A 88 4.08 24.92 -1.70
N ARG A 89 4.74 23.90 -2.29
CA ARG A 89 4.12 23.01 -3.28
C ARG A 89 3.16 22.03 -2.58
N PRO A 90 2.00 21.72 -3.18
CA PRO A 90 1.14 20.65 -2.69
C PRO A 90 1.91 19.34 -2.52
N LYS A 91 1.54 18.54 -1.52
CA LYS A 91 2.18 17.25 -1.24
C LYS A 91 1.33 16.11 -1.78
N ILE A 92 1.99 15.09 -2.33
CA ILE A 92 1.33 13.87 -2.78
C ILE A 92 1.45 12.83 -1.67
N PHE A 93 0.33 12.19 -1.35
CA PHE A 93 0.27 11.04 -0.45
C PHE A 93 -0.39 9.88 -1.17
N PHE A 94 0.07 8.68 -0.89
CA PHE A 94 -0.44 7.44 -1.46
C PHE A 94 -1.17 6.64 -0.38
N ARG A 95 -2.30 6.06 -0.76
CA ARG A 95 -3.08 5.12 0.07
C ARG A 95 -3.13 3.78 -0.64
N PHE A 96 -2.96 2.72 0.13
CA PHE A 96 -2.87 1.34 -0.35
C PHE A 96 -4.23 0.65 -0.24
N PHE A 97 -4.53 -0.29 -1.14
CA PHE A 97 -5.83 -0.99 -1.24
C PHE A 97 -5.86 -2.39 -0.63
#